data_AF-A0A3S3NCX1-F1
#
_entry.id   AF-A0A3S3NCX1-F1
#
_cell.length_a   1.000
_cell.length_b   1.000
_cell.length_c   1.000
_cell.angle_alpha   90.00
_cell.angle_beta   90.00
_cell.angle_gamma   90.00
#
_symmetry.space_group_name_H-M   'P 1'
#
loop_
_entity.id
_entity.type
_entity.pdbx_description
1 polymer ?
#
loop_
_entity_poly.entity_id
_entity_poly.type
_entity_poly.pdbx_seq_one_letter_code
_entity_poly.pdbx_strand_id
1 'polypeptide(L)'
;MNILSFDVYSIFRRKTRSEKYSKIEVKYWIYAWVTPLIIIFISLCNEFLFLANDLQPLYGLRVCWISQRLALLTFFGVPLLCILILNATFFALTIKHLIEIKNSTRMVRNHQENKIRFSLYFKLALLMGFTWACGFIASFNNISLLWYPFVILNGLQGVFIFVCFTLKRKNYQMLKGVIKVESKALSSEEGTNMTSL
;
A
#
# COMPACT_ATOMS: atom_id res chain seq x y z
N MET A 1 2.62 1.17 2.09
CA MET A 1 2.12 2.57 2.17
C MET A 1 3.23 3.60 2.09
N ASN A 2 4.34 3.46 2.83
CA ASN A 2 5.39 4.48 2.89
C ASN A 2 6.00 4.87 1.54
N ILE A 3 6.40 3.88 0.75
CA ILE A 3 6.94 4.13 -0.61
C ILE A 3 5.90 4.81 -1.51
N LEU A 4 4.61 4.47 -1.38
CA LEU A 4 3.54 5.08 -2.17
C LEU A 4 3.33 6.55 -1.78
N SER A 5 3.33 6.86 -0.48
CA SER A 5 3.23 8.24 0.01
C SER A 5 4.44 9.09 -0.45
N PHE A 6 5.64 8.50 -0.43
CA PHE A 6 6.84 9.16 -0.96
C PHE A 6 6.77 9.35 -2.48
N ASP A 7 6.36 8.34 -3.24
CA ASP A 7 6.24 8.41 -4.71
C ASP A 7 5.27 9.54 -5.10
N VAL A 8 4.11 9.60 -4.46
CA VAL A 8 3.13 10.68 -4.62
C VAL A 8 3.77 12.04 -4.37
N TYR A 9 4.39 12.22 -3.19
CA TYR A 9 5.08 13.46 -2.85
C TYR A 9 6.12 13.84 -3.91
N SER A 10 6.90 12.87 -4.39
CA SER A 10 7.95 13.09 -5.37
C SER A 10 7.41 13.45 -6.77
N ILE A 11 6.28 12.86 -7.19
CA ILE A 11 5.59 13.18 -8.44
C ILE A 11 5.07 14.61 -8.41
N PHE A 12 4.49 15.03 -7.29
CA PHE A 12 3.98 16.39 -7.14
C PHE A 12 5.11 17.42 -7.10
N ARG A 13 6.26 17.08 -6.49
CA ARG A 13 7.41 17.98 -6.37
C ARG A 13 8.25 18.12 -7.65
N ARG A 14 8.30 17.11 -8.53
CA ARG A 14 9.20 17.10 -9.71
C ARG A 14 8.53 17.64 -10.97
N LYS A 15 9.14 18.63 -11.62
CA LYS A 15 8.68 19.24 -12.90
C LYS A 15 8.95 18.38 -14.15
N THR A 16 9.82 17.36 -14.10
CA THR A 16 10.15 16.51 -15.26
C THR A 16 10.59 15.10 -14.84
N ARG A 17 10.13 14.07 -15.57
CA ARG A 17 10.42 12.65 -15.34
C ARG A 17 11.76 12.29 -15.99
N SER A 18 12.84 12.15 -15.19
CA SER A 18 14.21 11.85 -15.66
C SER A 18 14.56 10.36 -15.50
N GLU A 19 15.46 9.86 -16.36
CA GLU A 19 16.05 8.50 -16.41
C GLU A 19 16.62 7.98 -15.07
N LYS A 20 16.81 8.85 -14.07
CA LYS A 20 17.20 8.49 -12.69
C LYS A 20 16.19 7.58 -11.95
N TYR A 21 15.01 7.31 -12.52
CA TYR A 21 13.92 6.54 -11.89
C TYR A 21 14.30 5.06 -11.63
N SER A 22 14.98 4.39 -12.56
CA SER A 22 15.29 2.95 -12.45
C SER A 22 16.15 2.60 -11.22
N LYS A 23 17.18 3.40 -10.92
CA LYS A 23 18.06 3.17 -9.74
C LYS A 23 17.36 3.45 -8.40
N ILE A 24 16.27 4.22 -8.42
CA ILE A 24 15.51 4.57 -7.21
C ILE A 24 14.53 3.44 -6.86
N GLU A 25 13.95 2.77 -7.86
CA GLU A 25 13.01 1.65 -7.66
C GLU A 25 13.67 0.44 -6.97
N VAL A 26 14.90 0.09 -7.35
CA VAL A 26 15.66 -1.00 -6.71
C VAL A 26 15.89 -0.72 -5.22
N LYS A 27 16.23 0.52 -4.86
CA LYS A 27 16.43 0.92 -3.46
C LYS A 27 15.14 0.80 -2.65
N TYR A 28 13.99 1.14 -3.24
CA TYR A 28 12.70 0.97 -2.56
C TYR A 28 12.33 -0.48 -2.34
N TRP A 29 12.61 -1.34 -3.32
CA TRP A 29 12.42 -2.78 -3.16
C TRP A 29 13.27 -3.34 -2.03
N ILE A 30 14.57 -3.05 -2.03
CA ILE A 30 15.47 -3.50 -0.96
C ILE A 30 14.97 -2.99 0.40
N TYR A 31 14.64 -1.71 0.53
CA TYR A 31 14.10 -1.14 1.75
C TYR A 31 12.80 -1.83 2.22
N ALA A 32 11.86 -2.07 1.29
CA ALA A 32 10.57 -2.68 1.59
C ALA A 32 10.68 -4.11 2.12
N TRP A 33 11.69 -4.86 1.66
CA TRP A 33 11.88 -6.27 2.01
C TRP A 33 12.80 -6.44 3.21
N VAL A 34 13.94 -5.74 3.24
CA VAL A 34 14.94 -5.90 4.29
C VAL A 34 14.42 -5.43 5.65
N THR A 35 13.70 -4.31 5.68
CA THR A 35 13.17 -3.75 6.93
C THR A 35 12.27 -4.72 7.71
N PRO A 36 11.19 -5.30 7.13
CA PRO A 36 10.37 -6.26 7.85
C PRO A 36 11.11 -7.56 8.18
N LEU A 37 12.02 -8.02 7.31
CA LEU A 37 12.81 -9.23 7.58
C LEU A 37 13.69 -9.06 8.82
N ILE A 38 14.34 -7.91 8.97
CA ILE A 38 15.16 -7.61 10.16
C ILE A 38 14.30 -7.61 11.43
N ILE A 39 13.13 -6.96 11.39
CA ILE A 39 12.21 -6.90 12.55
C ILE A 39 11.75 -8.31 12.93
N ILE A 40 11.34 -9.13 11.96
CA ILE A 40 10.91 -10.51 12.18
C ILE A 40 12.06 -11.34 12.74
N PHE A 41 13.26 -11.22 12.17
CA PHE A 41 14.44 -11.94 12.65
C PHE A 41 14.73 -11.64 14.12
N ILE A 42 14.74 -10.37 14.53
CA ILE A 42 14.94 -9.98 15.92
C ILE A 42 13.82 -10.51 16.82
N SER A 43 12.57 -10.48 16.33
CA SER A 43 11.41 -11.00 17.07
C SER A 43 11.52 -12.51 17.31
N LEU A 44 11.96 -13.27 16.30
CA LEU A 44 12.19 -14.71 16.40
C LEU A 44 13.38 -15.04 17.30
N CYS A 45 14.47 -14.25 17.24
CA CYS A 45 15.57 -14.39 18.20
C CYS A 45 15.07 -14.21 19.64
N ASN A 46 14.19 -13.24 19.90
CA ASN A 46 13.58 -13.08 21.23
C ASN A 46 12.70 -14.26 21.63
N GLU A 47 11.95 -14.84 20.68
CA GLU A 47 11.10 -16.01 20.96
C GLU A 47 11.93 -17.26 21.34
N PHE A 48 13.03 -17.53 20.64
CA PHE A 48 13.77 -18.79 20.76
C PHE A 48 15.06 -18.73 21.58
N LEU A 49 15.74 -17.58 21.64
CA LEU A 49 17.05 -17.45 22.31
C LEU A 49 16.96 -16.78 23.68
N PHE A 50 15.93 -15.95 23.92
CA PHE A 50 15.80 -15.15 25.14
C PHE A 50 14.51 -15.50 25.88
N LEU A 51 14.52 -16.67 26.52
CA LEU A 51 13.39 -17.15 27.32
C LEU A 51 13.15 -16.28 28.57
N ALA A 52 11.88 -16.04 28.89
CA ALA A 52 11.43 -15.33 30.09
C ALA A 52 11.76 -13.82 30.15
N ASN A 53 11.86 -13.14 29.00
CA ASN A 53 11.89 -11.68 28.93
C ASN A 53 10.52 -11.09 28.56
N ASP A 54 10.25 -9.84 28.94
CA ASP A 54 8.97 -9.18 28.59
C ASP A 54 8.83 -8.89 27.08
N LEU A 55 9.92 -9.02 26.33
CA LEU A 55 9.97 -8.86 24.87
C LEU A 55 9.65 -10.16 24.12
N GLN A 56 9.42 -11.27 24.80
CA GLN A 56 9.09 -12.54 24.15
C GLN A 56 7.70 -12.41 23.48
N PRO A 57 7.58 -12.54 22.14
CA PRO A 57 6.31 -12.35 21.45
C PRO A 57 5.20 -13.32 21.90
N LEU A 58 5.55 -14.54 22.29
CA LEU A 58 4.62 -15.61 22.65
C LEU A 58 3.60 -15.83 21.53
N TYR A 59 4.13 -16.19 20.36
CA TYR A 59 3.32 -16.36 19.16
C TYR A 59 2.31 -17.49 19.36
N GLY A 60 1.04 -17.23 19.02
CA GLY A 60 0.04 -18.29 18.95
C GLY A 60 -0.53 -18.77 20.29
N LEU A 61 -0.14 -18.18 21.42
CA LEU A 61 -0.54 -18.68 22.75
C LEU A 61 -2.04 -18.51 23.05
N ARG A 62 -2.61 -17.33 22.75
CA ARG A 62 -4.04 -17.03 23.00
C ARG A 62 -4.85 -16.89 21.72
N VAL A 63 -4.22 -16.29 20.72
CA VAL A 63 -4.73 -16.04 19.38
C VAL A 63 -3.59 -16.32 18.41
N CYS A 64 -3.90 -16.58 17.13
CA CYS A 64 -2.89 -16.72 16.07
C CYS A 64 -2.24 -15.35 15.76
N TRP A 65 -1.53 -14.80 16.73
CA TRP A 65 -0.91 -13.48 16.75
C TRP A 65 0.12 -13.36 17.90
N ILE A 66 0.80 -12.21 18.01
CA ILE A 66 1.67 -11.85 19.14
C ILE A 66 0.79 -11.66 20.39
N SER A 67 0.99 -12.51 21.40
CA SER A 67 0.17 -12.48 22.61
C SER A 67 0.72 -11.49 23.66
N GLN A 68 2.03 -11.28 23.68
CA GLN A 68 2.68 -10.38 24.64
C GLN A 68 2.56 -8.92 24.22
N ARG A 69 2.04 -8.07 25.12
CA ARG A 69 1.74 -6.65 24.83
C ARG A 69 2.97 -5.81 24.55
N LEU A 70 4.03 -5.99 25.35
CA LEU A 70 5.27 -5.23 25.19
C LEU A 70 5.99 -5.60 23.88
N ALA A 71 6.04 -6.89 23.56
CA ALA A 71 6.56 -7.39 22.29
C ALA A 71 5.74 -6.89 21.09
N LEU A 72 4.40 -6.90 21.20
CA LEU A 72 3.50 -6.36 20.18
C LEU A 72 3.77 -4.88 19.93
N LEU A 73 3.90 -4.07 20.99
CA LEU A 73 4.19 -2.65 20.85
C LEU A 73 5.58 -2.43 20.25
N THR A 74 6.58 -3.19 20.69
CA THR A 74 7.98 -2.98 20.29
C THR A 74 8.24 -3.41 18.84
N PHE A 75 7.85 -4.64 18.48
CA PHE A 75 8.16 -5.20 17.16
C PHE A 75 7.16 -4.83 16.08
N PHE A 76 5.95 -4.44 16.47
CA PHE A 76 4.90 -4.12 15.51
C PHE A 76 4.35 -2.70 15.66
N GLY A 77 3.97 -2.30 16.88
CA GLY A 77 3.34 -1.00 17.13
C GLY A 77 4.22 0.21 16.85
N VAL A 78 5.46 0.22 17.34
CA VAL A 78 6.41 1.31 17.13
C VAL A 78 6.77 1.44 15.65
N PRO A 79 7.20 0.39 14.92
CA PRO A 79 7.45 0.49 13.48
C PRO A 79 6.22 0.97 12.69
N LEU A 80 5.03 0.47 13.03
CA LEU A 80 3.80 0.89 12.38
C LEU A 80 3.49 2.38 12.63
N LEU A 81 3.62 2.84 13.87
CA LEU A 81 3.40 4.25 14.24
C LEU A 81 4.39 5.17 13.52
N CYS A 82 5.68 4.80 13.48
CA CYS A 82 6.69 5.53 12.72
C CYS A 82 6.30 5.64 11.24
N ILE A 83 5.85 4.54 10.62
CA ILE A 83 5.38 4.54 9.23
C ILE A 83 4.16 5.45 9.04
N LEU A 84 3.18 5.41 9.95
CA LEU A 84 1.99 6.25 9.87
C LEU A 84 2.33 7.74 9.98
N ILE A 85 3.21 8.12 10.90
CA ILE A 85 3.70 9.50 11.06
C ILE A 85 4.40 9.94 9.77
N LEU A 86 5.35 9.16 9.25
CA LEU A 86 6.04 9.47 8.00
C LEU A 86 5.06 9.64 6.84
N ASN A 87 4.08 8.75 6.70
CA ASN A 87 3.06 8.87 5.66
C ASN A 87 2.25 10.16 5.82
N ALA A 88 1.83 10.49 7.05
CA ALA A 88 1.08 11.70 7.34
C ALA A 88 1.88 12.96 6.98
N THR A 89 3.19 12.99 7.28
CA THR A 89 4.06 14.11 6.88
C THR A 89 4.13 14.26 5.36
N PHE A 90 4.34 13.17 4.60
CA PHE A 90 4.35 13.22 3.14
C PHE A 90 3.02 13.64 2.54
N PHE A 91 1.89 13.19 3.11
CA PHE A 91 0.58 13.65 2.67
C PHE A 91 0.36 15.14 2.98
N ALA A 92 0.73 15.62 4.16
CA ALA A 92 0.63 17.03 4.53
C ALA A 92 1.48 17.92 3.60
N LEU A 93 2.72 17.52 3.30
CA LEU A 93 3.58 18.20 2.33
C LEU A 93 2.97 18.20 0.92
N THR A 94 2.37 17.09 0.51
CA THR A 94 1.69 16.99 -0.79
C THR A 94 0.47 17.90 -0.86
N ILE A 95 -0.34 17.99 0.21
CA ILE A 95 -1.49 18.91 0.29
C ILE A 95 -1.04 20.36 0.19
N LYS A 96 -0.01 20.75 0.94
CA LYS A 96 0.56 22.11 0.87
C LYS A 96 0.95 22.47 -0.56
N HIS A 97 1.70 21.58 -1.22
CA HIS A 97 2.10 21.78 -2.61
C HIS A 97 0.91 21.82 -3.57
N LEU A 98 -0.11 21.01 -3.34
CA LEU A 98 -1.33 21.01 -4.15
C LEU A 98 -2.10 22.34 -4.05
N ILE A 99 -2.14 22.94 -2.86
CA ILE A 99 -2.78 24.25 -2.62
C ILE A 99 -1.98 25.35 -3.32
N GLU A 100 -0.65 25.35 -3.18
CA GLU A 100 0.24 26.30 -3.86
C GLU A 100 0.05 26.29 -5.37
N ILE A 101 0.01 25.10 -5.98
CA ILE A 101 -0.16 25.01 -7.44
C ILE A 101 -1.58 25.38 -7.88
N LYS A 102 -2.62 25.06 -7.09
CA LYS A 102 -4.00 25.46 -7.38
C LYS A 102 -4.12 26.99 -7.51
N ASN A 103 -3.34 27.73 -6.72
CA ASN A 103 -3.31 29.19 -6.76
C ASN A 103 -2.50 29.76 -7.94
N SER A 104 -1.70 28.95 -8.65
CA SER A 104 -0.75 29.39 -9.68
C SER A 104 -1.16 29.06 -11.13
N THR A 105 -2.37 28.54 -11.39
CA THR A 105 -2.96 28.28 -12.72
C THR A 105 -1.98 27.82 -13.82
N ARG A 106 -1.62 26.53 -13.88
CA ARG A 106 -1.06 25.94 -15.10
C ARG A 106 -1.26 24.42 -15.17
N MET A 107 -1.87 23.97 -16.27
CA MET A 107 -2.04 22.58 -16.75
C MET A 107 -3.11 21.68 -16.08
N VAL A 108 -4.25 21.57 -16.76
CA VAL A 108 -5.51 20.95 -16.26
C VAL A 108 -5.49 19.41 -16.29
N ARG A 109 -4.73 18.76 -17.19
CA ARG A 109 -4.84 17.29 -17.40
C ARG A 109 -4.00 16.43 -16.45
N ASN A 110 -2.71 16.73 -16.27
CA ASN A 110 -1.83 15.95 -15.38
C ASN A 110 -2.20 16.13 -13.89
N HIS A 111 -2.80 17.28 -13.54
CA HIS A 111 -3.25 17.54 -12.17
C HIS A 111 -4.45 16.73 -11.76
N GLN A 112 -5.41 16.49 -12.64
CA GLN A 112 -6.60 15.72 -12.28
C GLN A 112 -6.25 14.25 -12.00
N GLU A 113 -5.41 13.62 -12.83
CA GLU A 113 -4.92 12.27 -12.55
C GLU A 113 -4.13 12.20 -11.23
N ASN A 114 -3.24 13.16 -10.96
CA ASN A 114 -2.45 13.19 -9.73
C ASN A 114 -3.31 13.43 -8.48
N LYS A 115 -4.34 14.30 -8.56
CA LYS A 115 -5.33 14.51 -7.47
C LYS A 115 -6.11 13.23 -7.15
N ILE A 116 -6.55 12.51 -8.18
CA ILE A 116 -7.24 11.22 -7.99
C ILE A 116 -6.30 10.21 -7.32
N ARG A 117 -5.06 10.09 -7.80
CA ARG A 117 -4.04 9.22 -7.19
C ARG A 117 -3.83 9.58 -5.72
N PHE A 118 -3.63 10.86 -5.41
CA PHE A 118 -3.49 11.35 -4.03
C PHE A 118 -4.69 10.96 -3.16
N SER A 119 -5.92 11.21 -3.62
CA SER A 119 -7.13 10.86 -2.87
C SER A 119 -7.25 9.36 -2.59
N LEU A 120 -6.91 8.51 -3.56
CA LEU A 120 -6.90 7.05 -3.37
C LEU A 120 -5.88 6.63 -2.32
N TYR A 121 -4.65 7.14 -2.39
CA TYR A 121 -3.60 6.81 -1.43
C TYR A 121 -3.90 7.34 -0.02
N PHE A 122 -4.52 8.53 0.08
CA PHE A 122 -4.94 9.09 1.35
C PHE A 122 -6.05 8.25 1.99
N LYS A 123 -7.09 7.87 1.23
CA LYS A 123 -8.15 6.95 1.70
C LYS A 123 -7.56 5.62 2.17
N LEU A 124 -6.59 5.09 1.43
CA LEU A 124 -5.90 3.86 1.79
C LEU A 124 -5.11 4.00 3.10
N ALA A 125 -4.44 5.14 3.32
CA ALA A 125 -3.74 5.40 4.56
C ALA A 125 -4.69 5.56 5.77
N LEU A 126 -5.83 6.22 5.59
CA LEU A 126 -6.88 6.30 6.62
C LEU A 126 -7.43 4.91 6.96
N LEU A 127 -7.69 4.09 5.94
CA LEU A 127 -8.16 2.71 6.14
C LEU A 127 -7.14 1.90 6.97
N MET A 128 -5.84 2.00 6.66
CA MET A 128 -4.79 1.36 7.48
C MET A 128 -4.83 1.86 8.93
N GLY A 129 -4.83 3.17 9.13
CA GLY A 129 -4.77 3.77 10.46
C GLY A 129 -5.98 3.37 11.31
N PHE A 130 -7.18 3.39 10.73
CA PHE A 130 -8.41 2.98 11.41
C PHE A 130 -8.40 1.49 11.77
N THR A 131 -8.06 0.62 10.82
CA THR A 131 -7.97 -0.82 11.07
C THR A 131 -7.03 -1.12 12.23
N TRP A 132 -5.82 -0.55 12.22
CA TRP A 132 -4.86 -0.80 13.30
C TRP A 132 -5.24 -0.15 14.62
N ALA A 133 -5.92 1.00 14.62
CA ALA A 133 -6.49 1.56 15.85
C ALA A 133 -7.49 0.58 16.49
N CYS A 134 -8.39 -0.02 15.71
CA CYS A 134 -9.28 -1.07 16.21
C CYS A 134 -8.51 -2.27 16.77
N GLY A 135 -7.46 -2.73 16.06
CA GLY A 135 -6.62 -3.84 16.51
C GLY A 135 -5.91 -3.58 17.84
N PHE A 136 -5.33 -2.40 18.02
CA PHE A 136 -4.71 -2.02 19.30
C PHE A 136 -5.75 -1.91 20.42
N ILE A 137 -6.89 -1.26 20.19
CA ILE A 137 -7.95 -1.15 21.21
C ILE A 137 -8.43 -2.55 21.62
N ALA A 138 -8.61 -3.47 20.66
CA ALA A 138 -8.99 -4.86 20.93
C ALA A 138 -7.94 -5.59 21.78
N SER A 139 -6.66 -5.42 21.46
CA SER A 139 -5.54 -6.09 22.15
C SER A 139 -5.31 -5.56 23.57
N PHE A 140 -5.37 -4.23 23.78
CA PHE A 140 -5.12 -3.62 25.10
C PHE A 140 -6.30 -3.83 26.07
N ASN A 141 -7.53 -3.77 25.57
CA ASN A 141 -8.73 -3.92 26.40
C ASN A 141 -9.26 -5.36 26.45
N ASN A 142 -8.61 -6.32 25.77
CA ASN A 142 -9.06 -7.71 25.62
C ASN A 142 -10.52 -7.83 25.13
N ILE A 143 -10.97 -6.93 24.26
CA ILE A 143 -12.34 -6.90 23.76
C ILE A 143 -12.44 -7.81 22.53
N SER A 144 -12.93 -9.03 22.72
CA SER A 144 -13.11 -10.01 21.64
C SER A 144 -13.99 -9.49 20.48
N LEU A 145 -14.97 -8.63 20.78
CA LEU A 145 -15.89 -8.09 19.77
C LEU A 145 -15.18 -7.21 18.72
N LEU A 146 -14.09 -6.52 19.08
CA LEU A 146 -13.36 -5.65 18.17
C LEU A 146 -12.45 -6.41 17.19
N TRP A 147 -12.18 -7.71 17.45
CA TRP A 147 -11.43 -8.55 16.52
C TRP A 147 -12.20 -8.87 15.25
N TYR A 148 -13.54 -9.00 15.31
CA TYR A 148 -14.37 -9.23 14.13
C TYR A 148 -14.24 -8.11 13.07
N PRO A 149 -14.52 -6.82 13.39
CA PRO A 149 -14.34 -5.75 12.43
C PRO A 149 -12.88 -5.59 12.01
N PHE A 150 -11.91 -5.82 12.91
CA PHE A 150 -10.49 -5.81 12.55
C PHE A 150 -10.15 -6.82 11.45
N VAL A 151 -10.57 -8.08 11.62
CA VAL A 151 -10.33 -9.15 10.64
C VAL A 151 -11.05 -8.87 9.33
N ILE A 152 -12.31 -8.42 9.39
CA ILE A 152 -13.08 -8.06 8.19
C ILE A 152 -12.42 -6.91 7.43
N LEU A 153 -12.03 -5.83 8.11
CA LEU A 153 -11.37 -4.68 7.49
C LEU A 153 -10.02 -5.06 6.89
N ASN A 154 -9.23 -5.91 7.55
CA ASN A 154 -7.99 -6.45 7.01
C ASN A 154 -8.23 -7.30 5.75
N GLY A 155 -9.23 -8.19 5.77
CA GLY A 155 -9.57 -9.03 4.62
C GLY A 155 -10.07 -8.22 3.42
N LEU A 156 -10.92 -7.23 3.67
CA LEU A 156 -11.44 -6.32 2.63
C LEU A 156 -10.39 -5.34 2.10
N GLN A 157 -9.28 -5.16 2.81
CA GLN A 157 -8.22 -4.24 2.42
C GLN A 157 -7.64 -4.57 1.05
N GLY A 158 -7.45 -5.85 0.75
CA GLY A 158 -6.99 -6.31 -0.57
C GLY A 158 -8.00 -6.01 -1.67
N VAL A 159 -9.29 -6.22 -1.39
CA VAL A 159 -10.39 -5.89 -2.31
C VAL A 159 -10.43 -4.39 -2.60
N PHE A 160 -10.29 -3.56 -1.56
CA PHE A 160 -10.25 -2.11 -1.71
C PHE A 160 -9.10 -1.67 -2.62
N ILE A 161 -7.90 -2.23 -2.44
CA ILE A 161 -6.75 -1.96 -3.31
C ILE A 161 -7.05 -2.41 -4.75
N PHE A 162 -7.57 -3.61 -4.95
CA PHE A 162 -7.90 -4.12 -6.27
C PHE A 162 -8.88 -3.21 -7.02
N VAL A 163 -9.98 -2.80 -6.36
CA VAL A 163 -10.96 -1.88 -6.95
C VAL A 163 -10.33 -0.52 -7.27
N CYS A 164 -9.52 0.02 -6.36
CA CYS A 164 -8.93 1.34 -6.52
C CYS A 164 -7.83 1.41 -7.59
N PHE A 165 -7.03 0.35 -7.76
CA PHE A 165 -5.85 0.35 -8.62
C PHE A 165 -6.05 -0.40 -9.93
N THR A 166 -6.74 -1.54 -9.90
CA THR A 166 -6.90 -2.43 -11.05
C THR A 166 -8.14 -2.07 -11.88
N LEU A 167 -9.31 -1.87 -11.23
CA LEU A 167 -10.59 -1.58 -11.90
C LEU A 167 -10.75 -0.12 -12.39
N LYS A 168 -9.65 0.56 -12.73
CA LYS A 168 -9.73 1.90 -13.31
C LYS A 168 -10.32 1.82 -14.72
N ARG A 169 -11.23 2.74 -15.08
CA ARG A 169 -11.80 2.85 -16.45
C ARG A 169 -10.71 2.82 -17.53
N LYS A 170 -9.57 3.47 -17.27
CA LYS A 170 -8.41 3.48 -18.17
C LYS A 170 -7.85 2.06 -18.43
N ASN A 171 -7.67 1.26 -17.39
CA ASN A 171 -7.18 -0.12 -17.50
C ASN A 171 -8.21 -1.00 -18.22
N TYR A 172 -9.50 -0.83 -17.92
CA TYR A 172 -10.57 -1.55 -18.59
C TYR A 172 -10.66 -1.21 -20.09
N GLN A 173 -10.51 0.08 -20.45
CA GLN A 173 -10.47 0.51 -21.85
C GLN A 173 -9.24 -0.04 -22.59
N MET A 174 -8.08 -0.07 -21.94
CA MET A 174 -6.87 -0.70 -22.49
C MET A 174 -7.08 -2.20 -22.72
N LEU A 175 -7.61 -2.92 -21.73
CA LEU A 175 -7.90 -4.35 -21.83
C LEU A 175 -8.88 -4.65 -22.98
N LYS A 176 -9.97 -3.87 -23.08
CA LYS A 176 -10.93 -3.99 -24.18
C LYS A 176 -10.29 -3.69 -25.54
N GLY A 177 -9.32 -2.77 -25.59
CA GLY A 177 -8.54 -2.48 -26.78
C GLY A 177 -7.70 -3.68 -27.23
N VAL A 178 -6.96 -4.31 -26.31
CA VAL A 178 -6.14 -5.50 -26.59
C VAL A 178 -7.01 -6.65 -27.09
N ILE A 179 -8.10 -6.96 -26.38
CA ILE A 179 -9.03 -8.03 -26.76
C ILE A 179 -9.64 -7.78 -28.15
N LYS A 180 -9.96 -6.52 -28.47
CA LYS A 180 -10.53 -6.16 -29.79
C LYS A 180 -9.50 -6.31 -30.92
N VAL A 181 -8.23 -6.01 -30.66
CA VAL A 181 -7.14 -6.20 -31.63
C VAL A 181 -6.91 -7.68 -31.88
N GLU A 182 -6.86 -8.48 -30.83
CA GLU A 182 -6.66 -9.93 -30.89
C GLU A 182 -7.82 -10.63 -31.62
N SER A 183 -9.06 -10.26 -31.30
CA SER A 183 -10.24 -10.74 -32.02
C SER A 183 -10.24 -10.40 -33.52
N LYS A 184 -9.66 -9.26 -33.91
CA LYS A 184 -9.58 -8.84 -35.31
C LYS A 184 -8.43 -9.52 -36.07
N ALA A 185 -7.35 -9.88 -35.37
CA ALA A 185 -6.24 -10.65 -35.94
C ALA A 185 -6.70 -12.09 -36.26
N LEU A 186 -7.38 -12.73 -35.31
CA LEU A 186 -7.98 -14.06 -35.49
C LEU A 186 -8.94 -14.12 -36.69
N SER A 187 -9.83 -13.13 -36.83
CA SER A 187 -10.79 -13.12 -37.95
C SER A 187 -10.15 -12.82 -39.31
N SER A 188 -8.97 -12.17 -39.35
CA SER A 188 -8.22 -11.93 -40.59
C SER A 188 -7.46 -13.18 -41.04
N GLU A 189 -6.93 -13.96 -40.10
CA GLU A 189 -6.21 -15.20 -40.37
C GLU A 189 -7.16 -16.28 -40.93
N GLU A 190 -8.38 -16.36 -40.39
CA GLU A 190 -9.44 -17.25 -40.87
C GLU A 190 -9.93 -16.90 -42.29
N GLY A 191 -10.05 -15.60 -42.62
CA GLY A 191 -10.46 -15.16 -43.96
C GLY A 191 -9.39 -15.37 -45.05
N THR A 192 -8.11 -15.34 -44.67
CA THR A 192 -6.98 -15.55 -45.59
C THR A 192 -6.82 -17.03 -45.95
N ASN A 193 -7.03 -17.94 -44.99
CA ASN A 193 -7.00 -19.39 -45.23
C ASN A 193 -8.17 -19.89 -46.09
N MET A 194 -9.30 -19.16 -46.12
CA MET A 194 -10.49 -19.53 -46.89
C MET A 194 -10.45 -19.04 -48.35
N THR A 195 -9.56 -18.10 -48.69
CA THR A 195 -9.37 -17.57 -50.05
C THR A 195 -8.22 -18.25 -50.81
N SER A 196 -7.41 -19.06 -50.12
CA SER A 196 -6.30 -19.85 -50.69
C SER A 196 -6.68 -21.29 -51.08
N LEU A 197 -7.98 -21.62 -51.07
CA LEU A 197 -8.58 -22.90 -51.49
C LEU A 197 -9.50 -22.65 -52.69
#